data_AF-R9C5J7-F1
#
_entry.id   AF-R9C5J7-F1
#
_cell.length_a   1.000
_cell.length_b   1.000
_cell.length_c   1.000
_cell.angle_alpha   90.00
_cell.angle_beta   90.00
_cell.angle_gamma   90.00
#
_symmetry.space_group_name_H-M   'P 1'
#
loop_
_entity.id
_entity.type
_entity.pdbx_description
1 polymer ?
#
loop_
_entity_poly.entity_id
_entity_poly.type
_entity_poly.pdbx_seq_one_letter_code
_entity_poly.pdbx_strand_id
1 'polypeptide(L)'
;MKKSTLLAVSGLIIIFIIITSFGDKTKIYDKQVRYDTPEEAITNFIGYANSYEVVKNRNGYYNITPKEFLESISRRYRLYLNDYNSNKYINEQIPIFLSYEISEVNIENLGNLRVNYEESFKNIPNYPKTKEVRTYKLSASVIYNNEVDKVFVNSDGTVNKEGIYKSYNEIYKEKMSNEEVVTLIDFYLIVIDEGDGYVVDYYTIEHK
;
A
#
# COMPACT_ATOMS: atom_id res chain seq x y z
N MET A 1 33.03 -31.29 -32.58
CA MET A 1 31.57 -31.51 -32.57
C MET A 1 31.00 -31.19 -33.95
N LYS A 2 29.99 -31.94 -34.42
CA LYS A 2 29.29 -31.59 -35.68
C LYS A 2 28.56 -30.25 -35.48
N LYS A 3 28.49 -29.40 -36.51
CA LYS A 3 27.82 -28.07 -36.44
C LYS A 3 26.38 -28.17 -35.92
N SER A 4 25.69 -29.26 -36.26
CA SER A 4 24.35 -29.59 -35.77
C SER A 4 24.29 -29.81 -34.25
N THR A 5 25.32 -30.44 -33.68
CA THR A 5 25.42 -30.66 -32.23
C THR A 5 25.67 -29.35 -31.48
N LEU A 6 26.46 -28.44 -32.07
CA LEU A 6 26.71 -27.12 -31.48
C LEU A 6 25.43 -26.26 -31.47
N LEU A 7 24.69 -26.25 -32.59
CA LEU A 7 23.41 -25.54 -32.70
C LEU A 7 22.34 -26.07 -31.73
N ALA A 8 22.27 -27.39 -31.55
CA ALA A 8 21.34 -28.00 -30.60
C ALA A 8 21.66 -27.61 -29.15
N VAL A 9 22.95 -27.59 -28.78
CA VAL A 9 23.39 -27.17 -27.44
C VAL A 9 23.11 -25.69 -27.20
N SER A 10 23.40 -24.82 -28.17
CA SER A 10 23.08 -23.39 -28.08
C SER A 10 21.58 -23.12 -27.97
N GLY A 11 20.74 -23.85 -28.72
CA GLY A 11 19.28 -23.74 -28.61
C GLY A 11 18.75 -24.16 -27.24
N LEU A 12 19.30 -25.24 -26.67
CA LEU A 12 18.97 -25.70 -25.32
C LEU A 12 19.35 -24.67 -24.25
N ILE A 13 20.52 -24.03 -24.37
CA ILE A 13 20.95 -22.96 -23.45
C ILE A 13 19.99 -21.77 -23.52
N ILE A 14 19.56 -21.35 -24.72
CA ILE A 14 18.60 -20.25 -24.88
C ILE A 14 17.25 -20.58 -24.23
N ILE A 15 16.75 -21.80 -24.44
CA ILE A 15 15.50 -22.27 -23.81
C ILE A 15 15.66 -22.29 -22.29
N PHE A 16 16.79 -22.76 -21.78
CA PHE A 16 17.05 -22.78 -20.34
C PHE A 16 17.09 -21.36 -19.77
N ILE A 17 17.75 -20.41 -20.44
CA ILE A 17 17.78 -19.00 -20.06
C ILE A 17 16.36 -18.42 -20.01
N ILE A 18 15.55 -18.65 -21.05
CA ILE A 18 14.14 -18.21 -21.12
C ILE A 18 13.34 -18.78 -19.94
N ILE A 19 13.42 -20.10 -19.70
CA ILE A 19 12.67 -20.75 -18.61
C ILE A 19 13.13 -20.25 -17.24
N THR A 20 14.44 -20.08 -17.02
CA THR A 20 14.97 -19.53 -15.75
C THR A 20 14.60 -18.05 -15.56
N SER A 21 14.51 -17.25 -16.62
CA SER A 21 14.06 -15.86 -16.55
C SER A 21 12.57 -15.70 -16.27
N PHE A 22 11.75 -16.73 -16.54
CA PHE A 22 10.31 -16.71 -16.28
C PHE A 22 9.90 -17.52 -15.03
N GLY A 23 10.79 -18.31 -14.44
CA GLY A 23 10.48 -19.30 -13.40
C GLY A 23 10.17 -18.73 -12.01
N ASP A 24 10.74 -17.58 -11.65
CA ASP A 24 10.53 -16.94 -10.34
C ASP A 24 9.69 -15.67 -10.44
N LYS A 25 8.54 -15.73 -11.13
CA LYS A 25 7.54 -14.67 -10.99
C LYS A 25 6.90 -14.80 -9.62
N THR A 26 7.33 -13.96 -8.67
CA THR A 26 6.60 -13.73 -7.42
C THR A 26 5.13 -13.49 -7.77
N LYS A 27 4.21 -14.22 -7.14
CA LYS A 27 2.79 -14.13 -7.41
C LYS A 27 2.25 -12.85 -6.78
N ILE A 28 2.45 -11.73 -7.46
CA ILE A 28 1.98 -10.42 -7.01
C ILE A 28 0.46 -10.36 -7.19
N TYR A 29 -0.24 -9.69 -6.29
CA TYR A 29 -1.66 -9.40 -6.45
C TYR A 29 -1.89 -8.60 -7.76
N ASP A 30 -2.74 -9.14 -8.64
CA ASP A 30 -3.16 -8.47 -9.86
C ASP A 30 -4.44 -7.66 -9.57
N LYS A 31 -4.32 -6.33 -9.73
CA LYS A 31 -5.39 -5.33 -9.55
C LYS A 31 -6.59 -5.66 -10.44
N GLN A 32 -7.80 -5.51 -9.89
CA GLN A 32 -9.07 -5.80 -10.56
C GLN A 32 -10.01 -4.59 -10.60
N VAL A 33 -9.77 -3.60 -9.75
CA VAL A 33 -10.58 -2.39 -9.63
C VAL A 33 -9.86 -1.22 -10.32
N ARG A 34 -10.63 -0.38 -11.01
CA ARG A 34 -10.15 0.87 -11.59
C ARG A 34 -10.69 2.03 -10.77
N TYR A 35 -9.78 2.84 -10.21
CA TYR A 35 -10.11 4.13 -9.63
C TYR A 35 -9.92 5.21 -10.69
N ASP A 36 -10.98 5.95 -10.99
CA ASP A 36 -10.98 6.95 -12.07
C ASP A 36 -10.48 8.32 -11.57
N THR A 37 -10.35 8.49 -10.25
CA THR A 37 -9.77 9.69 -9.64
C THR A 37 -8.71 9.34 -8.59
N PRO A 38 -7.71 10.22 -8.35
CA PRO A 38 -6.78 10.04 -7.24
C PRO A 38 -7.47 9.99 -5.89
N GLU A 39 -8.53 10.77 -5.70
CA GLU A 39 -9.26 10.87 -4.44
C GLU A 39 -9.90 9.52 -4.07
N GLU A 40 -10.47 8.79 -5.04
CA GLU A 40 -10.97 7.42 -4.83
C GLU A 40 -9.87 6.45 -4.40
N ALA A 41 -8.70 6.52 -5.03
CA ALA A 41 -7.56 5.68 -4.69
C ALA A 41 -7.02 6.01 -3.29
N ILE A 42 -6.92 7.29 -2.95
CA ILE A 42 -6.47 7.78 -1.64
C ILE A 42 -7.45 7.34 -0.54
N THR A 43 -8.75 7.53 -0.74
CA THR A 43 -9.79 7.13 0.22
C THR A 43 -9.74 5.63 0.51
N ASN A 44 -9.60 4.78 -0.52
CA ASN A 44 -9.42 3.35 -0.32
C ASN A 44 -8.10 3.03 0.40
N PHE A 45 -7.01 3.69 0.01
CA PHE A 45 -5.70 3.49 0.62
C PHE A 45 -5.73 3.75 2.12
N ILE A 46 -6.17 4.94 2.55
CA ILE A 46 -6.18 5.30 3.98
C ILE A 46 -7.19 4.48 4.78
N GLY A 47 -8.34 4.15 4.19
CA GLY A 47 -9.38 3.38 4.86
C GLY A 47 -8.95 1.96 5.16
N TYR A 48 -8.26 1.33 4.22
CA TYR A 48 -7.96 -0.10 4.32
C TYR A 48 -6.52 -0.42 4.74
N ALA A 49 -5.59 0.53 4.69
CA ALA A 49 -4.18 0.34 5.05
C ALA A 49 -3.96 -0.28 6.44
N ASN A 50 -4.75 0.14 7.42
CA ASN A 50 -4.64 -0.31 8.80
C ASN A 50 -5.90 -1.02 9.30
N SER A 51 -6.59 -1.68 8.36
CA SER A 51 -7.76 -2.51 8.64
C SER A 51 -7.48 -3.99 8.38
N TYR A 52 -8.39 -4.85 8.82
CA TYR A 52 -8.35 -6.29 8.56
C TYR A 52 -9.70 -6.84 8.11
N GLU A 53 -9.65 -7.97 7.41
CA GLU A 53 -10.78 -8.83 7.11
C GLU A 53 -10.60 -10.16 7.83
N VAL A 54 -11.65 -10.63 8.53
CA VAL A 54 -11.63 -11.93 9.21
C VAL A 54 -12.08 -13.01 8.23
N VAL A 55 -11.18 -13.96 7.95
CA VAL A 55 -11.48 -15.10 7.07
C VAL A 55 -11.54 -16.38 7.88
N LYS A 56 -12.53 -17.22 7.57
CA LYS A 56 -12.69 -18.55 8.17
C LYS A 56 -11.88 -19.59 7.39
N ASN A 57 -11.05 -20.35 8.10
CA ASN A 57 -10.41 -21.57 7.63
C ASN A 57 -10.90 -22.79 8.43
N ARG A 58 -10.51 -23.99 8.00
CA ARG A 58 -10.77 -25.27 8.69
C ARG A 58 -10.30 -25.26 10.15
N ASN A 59 -9.27 -24.48 10.48
CA ASN A 59 -8.64 -24.43 11.80
C ASN A 59 -8.99 -23.18 12.62
N GLY A 60 -9.98 -22.37 12.21
CA GLY A 60 -10.41 -21.18 12.95
C GLY A 60 -10.55 -19.94 12.07
N TYR A 61 -10.45 -18.77 12.69
CA TYR A 61 -10.52 -17.48 12.03
C TYR A 61 -9.15 -16.81 12.05
N TYR A 62 -8.80 -16.11 10.98
CA TYR A 62 -7.55 -15.37 10.89
C TYR A 62 -7.78 -14.04 10.16
N ASN A 63 -6.99 -13.04 10.54
CA ASN A 63 -7.07 -11.70 9.96
C ASN A 63 -6.18 -11.63 8.72
N ILE A 64 -6.68 -11.03 7.65
CA ILE A 64 -5.91 -10.73 6.44
C ILE A 64 -6.03 -9.25 6.08
N THR A 65 -5.09 -8.78 5.27
CA THR A 65 -5.17 -7.47 4.61
C THR A 65 -6.36 -7.46 3.65
N PRO A 66 -7.26 -6.46 3.73
CA PRO A 66 -8.37 -6.34 2.78
C PRO A 66 -7.88 -6.10 1.36
N LYS A 67 -8.60 -6.63 0.38
CA LYS A 67 -8.25 -6.50 -1.04
C LYS A 67 -8.28 -5.05 -1.49
N GLU A 68 -9.19 -4.27 -0.94
CA GLU A 68 -9.40 -2.86 -1.18
C GLU A 68 -8.10 -2.05 -0.99
N PHE A 69 -7.29 -2.41 0.02
CA PHE A 69 -5.96 -1.85 0.19
C PHE A 69 -5.02 -2.24 -0.96
N LEU A 70 -4.98 -3.53 -1.33
CA LEU A 70 -4.14 -4.03 -2.42
C LEU A 70 -4.52 -3.44 -3.79
N GLU A 71 -5.79 -3.13 -4.01
CA GLU A 71 -6.30 -2.44 -5.20
C GLU A 71 -5.81 -0.99 -5.27
N SER A 72 -5.67 -0.32 -4.12
CA SER A 72 -5.34 1.11 -4.01
C SER A 72 -3.84 1.43 -4.12
N ILE A 73 -2.97 0.41 -4.02
CA ILE A 73 -1.52 0.59 -4.07
C ILE A 73 -0.96 0.23 -5.44
N SER A 74 0.16 0.84 -5.82
CA SER A 74 0.81 0.54 -7.10
C SER A 74 1.36 -0.88 -7.17
N ARG A 75 1.64 -1.36 -8.38
CA ARG A 75 2.34 -2.62 -8.57
C ARG A 75 3.71 -2.62 -7.89
N ARG A 76 4.39 -1.47 -7.88
CA ARG A 76 5.65 -1.26 -7.17
C ARG A 76 5.48 -1.46 -5.67
N TYR A 77 4.46 -0.85 -5.07
CA TYR A 77 4.15 -1.03 -3.67
C TYR A 77 3.88 -2.51 -3.37
N ARG A 78 3.05 -3.18 -4.18
CA ARG A 78 2.77 -4.63 -4.00
C ARG A 78 4.03 -5.49 -4.03
N LEU A 79 5.04 -5.14 -4.84
CA LEU A 79 6.35 -5.80 -4.84
C LEU A 79 7.10 -5.64 -3.51
N TYR A 80 6.98 -4.50 -2.82
CA TYR A 80 7.59 -4.29 -1.50
C TYR A 80 6.98 -5.14 -0.40
N LEU A 81 5.65 -5.32 -0.43
CA LEU A 81 4.95 -6.01 0.65
C LEU A 81 5.31 -7.50 0.74
N ASN A 82 5.65 -8.13 -0.39
CA ASN A 82 5.91 -9.58 -0.54
C ASN A 82 4.74 -10.48 -0.03
N ASP A 83 4.67 -11.75 -0.46
CA ASP A 83 3.59 -12.68 -0.04
C ASP A 83 3.67 -13.08 1.44
N TYR A 84 4.82 -12.82 2.07
CA TYR A 84 5.13 -13.12 3.47
C TYR A 84 5.54 -11.83 4.19
N ASN A 85 4.62 -10.99 4.68
CA ASN A 85 4.94 -10.14 5.83
C ASN A 85 3.76 -9.44 6.50
N SER A 86 3.90 -9.30 7.81
CA SER A 86 3.03 -8.59 8.76
C SER A 86 3.08 -7.05 8.65
N ASN A 87 3.98 -6.48 7.84
CA ASN A 87 4.22 -5.05 7.79
C ASN A 87 3.68 -4.46 6.47
N LYS A 88 2.56 -3.73 6.56
CA LYS A 88 1.81 -3.16 5.41
C LYS A 88 2.42 -1.85 4.86
N TYR A 89 3.70 -1.58 5.11
CA TYR A 89 4.25 -0.21 5.10
C TYR A 89 5.56 -0.10 4.31
N ILE A 90 5.64 0.85 3.37
CA ILE A 90 6.90 1.18 2.68
C ILE A 90 7.86 1.95 3.60
N ASN A 91 7.33 2.83 4.46
CA ASN A 91 8.12 3.71 5.32
C ASN A 91 7.73 3.57 6.79
N GLU A 92 6.61 4.19 7.15
CA GLU A 92 6.08 4.23 8.52
C GLU A 92 4.71 3.55 8.57
N GLN A 93 4.29 3.06 9.73
CA GLN A 93 2.91 2.62 9.94
C GLN A 93 1.91 3.67 9.41
N ILE A 94 1.00 3.24 8.54
CA ILE A 94 -0.13 4.07 8.11
C ILE A 94 -1.14 4.05 9.26
N PRO A 95 -1.52 5.20 9.84
CA PRO A 95 -2.40 5.24 11.00
C PRO A 95 -3.87 5.09 10.58
N ILE A 96 -4.76 4.97 11.56
CA ILE A 96 -6.21 5.07 11.34
C ILE A 96 -6.58 6.55 11.26
N PHE A 97 -7.31 6.94 10.21
CA PHE A 97 -7.77 8.31 10.00
C PHE A 97 -9.12 8.54 10.69
N LEU A 98 -9.19 9.58 11.52
CA LEU A 98 -10.45 10.03 12.13
C LEU A 98 -11.11 11.13 11.31
N SER A 99 -10.28 12.01 10.73
CA SER A 99 -10.67 13.08 9.84
C SER A 99 -9.46 13.55 9.05
N TYR A 100 -9.69 14.13 7.88
CA TYR A 100 -8.63 14.74 7.08
C TYR A 100 -9.19 15.80 6.12
N GLU A 101 -8.33 16.72 5.73
CA GLU A 101 -8.53 17.59 4.58
C GLU A 101 -7.50 17.25 3.51
N ILE A 102 -7.96 17.03 2.28
CA ILE A 102 -7.12 16.70 1.12
C ILE A 102 -6.85 17.94 0.27
N SER A 103 -5.60 18.10 -0.14
CA SER A 103 -5.18 19.12 -1.09
C SER A 103 -4.09 18.59 -2.01
N GLU A 104 -4.18 18.92 -3.30
CA GLU A 104 -3.09 18.66 -4.23
C GLU A 104 -1.97 19.70 -4.03
N VAL A 105 -0.73 19.23 -4.00
CA VAL A 105 0.45 20.05 -3.73
C VAL A 105 1.52 19.77 -4.77
N ASN A 106 2.39 20.76 -5.02
CA ASN A 106 3.50 20.59 -5.96
C ASN A 106 4.66 19.85 -5.29
N ILE A 107 5.05 18.69 -5.84
CA ILE A 107 6.16 17.88 -5.36
C ILE A 107 7.51 18.63 -5.34
N GLU A 108 7.68 19.61 -6.22
CA GLU A 108 8.91 20.42 -6.31
C GLU A 108 9.14 21.26 -5.05
N ASN A 109 8.08 21.56 -4.29
CA ASN A 109 8.16 22.26 -3.01
C ASN A 109 8.49 21.32 -1.84
N LEU A 110 8.48 20.00 -2.07
CA LEU A 110 8.66 18.94 -1.07
C LEU A 110 9.96 18.16 -1.35
N GLY A 111 11.10 18.85 -1.25
CA GLY A 111 12.40 18.33 -1.67
C GLY A 111 12.74 16.95 -1.11
N ASN A 112 12.48 16.72 0.19
CA ASN A 112 12.73 15.43 0.84
C ASN A 112 11.80 14.32 0.30
N LEU A 113 10.51 14.62 0.10
CA LEU A 113 9.56 13.65 -0.45
C LEU A 113 9.97 13.21 -1.85
N ARG A 114 10.35 14.16 -2.72
CA ARG A 114 10.79 13.85 -4.08
C ARG A 114 12.04 12.97 -4.09
N VAL A 115 13.05 13.33 -3.28
CA VAL A 115 14.29 12.55 -3.19
C VAL A 115 13.98 11.14 -2.71
N ASN A 116 13.25 10.99 -1.61
CA ASN A 116 12.94 9.68 -1.05
C ASN A 116 12.10 8.82 -2.02
N TYR A 117 11.15 9.43 -2.73
CA TYR A 117 10.39 8.77 -3.79
C TYR A 117 11.31 8.24 -4.89
N GLU A 118 12.17 9.09 -5.46
CA GLU A 118 13.09 8.70 -6.53
C GLU A 118 14.10 7.63 -6.08
N GLU A 119 14.58 7.73 -4.85
CA GLU A 119 15.50 6.75 -4.26
C GLU A 119 14.85 5.41 -4.00
N SER A 120 13.55 5.38 -3.70
CA SER A 120 12.85 4.11 -3.47
C SER A 120 12.94 3.18 -4.69
N PHE A 121 12.94 3.72 -5.93
CA PHE A 121 13.10 2.92 -7.15
C PHE A 121 14.45 2.16 -7.26
N LYS A 122 15.49 2.55 -6.52
CA LYS A 122 16.81 1.89 -6.58
C LYS A 122 16.74 0.40 -6.25
N ASN A 123 15.75 -0.01 -5.43
CA ASN A 123 15.57 -1.39 -5.00
C ASN A 123 14.80 -2.25 -6.02
N ILE A 124 14.25 -1.64 -7.09
CA ILE A 124 13.49 -2.34 -8.14
C ILE A 124 14.04 -1.89 -9.51
N PRO A 125 15.20 -2.43 -9.91
CA PRO A 125 15.86 -2.02 -11.15
C PRO A 125 14.96 -2.29 -12.37
N ASN A 126 14.97 -1.34 -13.32
CA ASN A 126 14.15 -1.36 -14.54
C ASN A 126 12.62 -1.23 -14.33
N TYR A 127 12.15 -0.81 -13.15
CA TYR A 127 10.74 -0.48 -12.98
C TYR A 127 10.35 0.71 -13.87
N PRO A 128 9.30 0.59 -14.71
CA PRO A 128 8.85 1.69 -15.56
C PRO A 128 8.33 2.83 -14.69
N LYS A 129 8.97 3.99 -14.78
CA LYS A 129 8.50 5.20 -14.09
C LYS A 129 7.42 5.86 -14.92
N THR A 130 6.30 6.19 -14.27
CA THR A 130 5.35 7.13 -14.87
C THR A 130 6.00 8.50 -14.99
N LYS A 131 5.60 9.27 -16.01
CA LYS A 131 5.99 10.68 -16.15
C LYS A 131 5.04 11.62 -15.42
N GLU A 132 3.82 11.16 -15.18
CA GLU A 132 2.76 11.96 -14.57
C GLU A 132 2.54 11.49 -13.15
N VAL A 133 2.96 12.34 -12.21
CA VAL A 133 2.89 12.08 -10.79
C VAL A 133 2.10 13.21 -10.15
N ARG A 134 1.10 12.88 -9.35
CA ARG A 134 0.30 13.84 -8.58
C ARG A 134 0.61 13.66 -7.10
N THR A 135 0.81 14.77 -6.39
CA THR A 135 1.15 14.74 -4.97
C THR A 135 0.04 15.37 -4.16
N TYR A 136 -0.36 14.70 -3.08
CA TYR A 136 -1.43 15.12 -2.21
C TYR A 136 -0.95 15.25 -0.78
N LYS A 137 -1.46 16.24 -0.06
CA LYS A 137 -1.29 16.39 1.39
C LYS A 137 -2.63 16.18 2.07
N LEU A 138 -2.65 15.30 3.07
CA LEU A 138 -3.75 15.10 3.99
C LEU A 138 -3.38 15.71 5.33
N SER A 139 -4.03 16.81 5.70
CA SER A 139 -3.92 17.35 7.06
C SER A 139 -4.90 16.57 7.94
N ALA A 140 -4.41 15.67 8.78
CA ALA A 140 -5.24 14.62 9.38
C ALA A 140 -5.16 14.56 10.90
N SER A 141 -6.26 14.13 11.50
CA SER A 141 -6.32 13.64 12.89
C SER A 141 -6.34 12.12 12.87
N VAL A 142 -5.39 11.49 13.56
CA VAL A 142 -5.14 10.05 13.42
C VAL A 142 -4.89 9.35 14.76
N ILE A 143 -4.92 8.01 14.72
CA ILE A 143 -4.51 7.15 15.83
C ILE A 143 -3.58 6.05 15.33
N TYR A 144 -2.49 5.80 16.07
CA TYR A 144 -1.46 4.79 15.79
C TYR A 144 -1.66 3.48 16.56
N ASN A 145 -0.92 2.43 16.14
CA ASN A 145 -0.84 1.12 16.81
C ASN A 145 -2.17 0.35 16.94
N ASN A 146 -3.15 0.71 16.13
CA ASN A 146 -4.51 0.19 16.19
C ASN A 146 -4.88 -0.43 14.84
N GLU A 147 -5.44 -1.64 14.80
CA GLU A 147 -6.10 -2.17 13.61
C GLU A 147 -7.62 -2.16 13.81
N VAL A 148 -8.37 -1.94 12.74
CA VAL A 148 -9.84 -1.92 12.76
C VAL A 148 -10.42 -3.00 11.86
N ASP A 149 -11.54 -3.62 12.26
CA ASP A 149 -12.30 -4.44 11.32
C ASP A 149 -12.79 -3.56 10.17
N LYS A 150 -12.57 -4.00 8.92
CA LYS A 150 -12.92 -3.24 7.72
C LYS A 150 -14.39 -2.81 7.68
N VAL A 151 -15.30 -3.49 8.37
CA VAL A 151 -16.72 -3.13 8.44
C VAL A 151 -16.99 -1.78 9.13
N PHE A 152 -16.01 -1.25 9.87
CA PHE A 152 -16.10 0.04 10.53
C PHE A 152 -15.44 1.19 9.76
N VAL A 153 -14.88 0.91 8.59
CA VAL A 153 -14.32 1.92 7.69
C VAL A 153 -15.48 2.62 6.97
N ASN A 154 -15.54 3.94 7.08
CA ASN A 154 -16.52 4.78 6.41
C ASN A 154 -16.20 4.87 4.90
N SER A 155 -17.18 5.32 4.10
CA SER A 155 -16.98 5.50 2.65
C SER A 155 -15.91 6.52 2.27
N ASP A 156 -15.55 7.42 3.18
CA ASP A 156 -14.45 8.39 3.01
C ASP A 156 -13.10 7.86 3.52
N GLY A 157 -13.03 6.61 3.98
CA GLY A 157 -11.81 6.01 4.51
C GLY A 157 -11.50 6.39 5.96
N THR A 158 -12.35 7.16 6.62
CA THR A 158 -12.21 7.44 8.06
C THR A 158 -12.84 6.33 8.91
N VAL A 159 -12.54 6.34 10.20
CA VAL A 159 -13.16 5.46 11.19
C VAL A 159 -13.71 6.28 12.33
N ASN A 160 -14.96 6.04 12.71
CA ASN A 160 -15.55 6.70 13.87
C ASN A 160 -15.07 6.05 15.18
N LYS A 161 -15.16 6.78 16.30
CA LYS A 161 -14.71 6.28 17.60
C LYS A 161 -15.41 4.97 18.00
N GLU A 162 -16.67 4.79 17.64
CA GLU A 162 -17.44 3.58 17.96
C GLU A 162 -16.85 2.32 17.29
N GLY A 163 -16.44 2.42 16.02
CA GLY A 163 -15.77 1.35 15.28
C GLY A 163 -14.43 0.97 15.87
N ILE A 164 -13.70 1.97 16.37
CA ILE A 164 -12.45 1.76 17.13
C ILE A 164 -12.79 0.98 18.41
N TYR A 165 -13.69 1.48 19.27
CA TYR A 165 -14.05 0.81 20.53
C TYR A 165 -14.60 -0.61 20.36
N LYS A 166 -15.36 -0.88 19.29
CA LYS A 166 -15.93 -2.21 18.99
C LYS A 166 -14.89 -3.21 18.50
N SER A 167 -13.81 -2.74 17.89
CA SER A 167 -12.69 -3.59 17.45
C SER A 167 -11.81 -4.06 18.62
N TYR A 168 -12.02 -3.57 19.85
CA TYR A 168 -11.22 -3.90 21.05
C TYR A 168 -11.90 -4.80 22.07
N ASN A 169 -11.10 -5.66 22.70
CA ASN A 169 -11.40 -6.30 23.99
C ASN A 169 -11.33 -5.29 25.15
N GLU A 170 -12.03 -5.58 26.25
CA GLU A 170 -12.32 -4.62 27.34
C GLU A 170 -11.09 -3.92 27.97
N ILE A 171 -9.93 -4.58 28.00
CA ILE A 171 -8.66 -4.04 28.55
C ILE A 171 -8.17 -2.79 27.78
N TYR A 172 -8.45 -2.69 26.48
CA TYR A 172 -8.06 -1.53 25.67
C TYR A 172 -9.08 -0.39 25.73
N LYS A 173 -10.34 -0.68 26.09
CA LYS A 173 -11.36 0.35 26.30
C LYS A 173 -11.01 1.27 27.49
N GLU A 174 -10.37 0.72 28.51
CA GLU A 174 -9.91 1.44 29.71
C GLU A 174 -8.70 2.37 29.43
N LYS A 175 -7.85 2.02 28.46
CA LYS A 175 -6.76 2.92 28.00
C LYS A 175 -7.29 4.07 27.15
N MET A 176 -8.28 3.81 26.29
CA MET A 176 -8.91 4.85 25.47
C MET A 176 -9.82 5.82 26.24
N SER A 177 -10.27 5.49 27.46
CA SER A 177 -10.97 6.46 28.33
C SER A 177 -10.03 7.54 28.89
N ASN A 178 -8.71 7.31 28.84
CA ASN A 178 -7.69 8.25 29.27
C ASN A 178 -6.99 8.86 28.04
N GLU A 179 -7.68 9.69 27.25
CA GLU A 179 -7.14 10.65 26.26
C GLU A 179 -5.82 10.29 25.48
N GLU A 180 -5.53 9.03 25.19
CA GLU A 180 -4.39 8.64 24.34
C GLU A 180 -4.81 8.56 22.87
N VAL A 181 -4.07 9.11 21.90
CA VAL A 181 -3.52 10.46 21.74
C VAL A 181 -3.92 10.76 20.30
N VAL A 182 -4.92 11.62 20.07
CA VAL A 182 -5.22 12.03 18.70
C VAL A 182 -4.01 12.80 18.21
N THR A 183 -3.30 12.24 17.23
CA THR A 183 -2.11 12.88 16.66
C THR A 183 -2.54 13.69 15.44
N LEU A 184 -2.02 14.90 15.32
CA LEU A 184 -2.15 15.70 14.12
C LEU A 184 -0.94 15.46 13.24
N ILE A 185 -1.17 15.06 12.00
CA ILE A 185 -0.12 14.78 11.04
C ILE A 185 -0.40 15.51 9.72
N ASP A 186 0.66 15.73 8.94
CA ASP A 186 0.55 15.91 7.49
C ASP A 186 1.00 14.61 6.81
N PHE A 187 0.07 13.98 6.09
CA PHE A 187 0.31 12.73 5.38
C PHE A 187 0.41 13.03 3.88
N TYR A 188 1.60 12.86 3.31
CA TYR A 188 1.85 13.15 1.92
C TYR A 188 1.81 11.87 1.09
N LEU A 189 1.09 11.92 -0.02
CA LEU A 189 0.82 10.81 -0.92
C LEU A 189 1.32 11.14 -2.31
N ILE A 190 1.92 10.16 -2.96
CA ILE A 190 2.24 10.20 -4.38
C ILE A 190 1.31 9.23 -5.09
N VAL A 191 0.48 9.78 -5.97
CA VAL A 191 -0.50 9.04 -6.78
C VAL A 191 -0.07 9.05 -8.23
N ILE A 192 -0.16 7.89 -8.86
CA ILE A 192 0.18 7.68 -10.27
C ILE A 192 -0.99 7.02 -10.98
N ASP A 193 -1.06 7.20 -12.29
CA ASP A 193 -1.90 6.38 -13.17
C ASP A 193 -1.04 5.25 -13.75
N GLU A 194 -1.39 3.98 -13.46
CA GLU A 194 -0.73 2.81 -14.04
C GLU A 194 -1.30 2.42 -15.43
N GLY A 195 -2.25 3.21 -15.96
CA GLY A 195 -2.99 2.96 -17.20
C GLY A 195 -4.28 2.17 -16.98
N ASP A 196 -4.41 1.49 -15.84
CA ASP A 196 -5.62 0.80 -15.40
C ASP A 196 -6.35 1.53 -14.26
N GLY A 197 -5.98 2.79 -13.99
CA GLY A 197 -6.54 3.66 -12.95
C GLY A 197 -5.49 4.18 -11.97
N TYR A 198 -5.94 5.10 -11.12
CA TYR A 198 -5.08 5.74 -10.12
C TYR A 198 -4.75 4.80 -8.95
N VAL A 199 -3.52 4.92 -8.45
CA VAL A 199 -3.01 4.16 -7.29
C VAL A 199 -2.02 5.00 -6.49
N VAL A 200 -1.92 4.72 -5.19
CA VAL A 200 -0.89 5.25 -4.31
C VAL A 200 0.41 4.48 -4.53
N ASP A 201 1.44 5.17 -5.02
CA ASP A 201 2.76 4.56 -5.26
C ASP A 201 3.71 4.76 -4.07
N TYR A 202 3.54 5.84 -3.31
CA TYR A 202 4.41 6.17 -2.21
C TYR A 202 3.73 7.12 -1.22
N TYR A 203 4.20 7.13 0.03
CA TYR A 203 3.74 8.09 1.04
C TYR A 203 4.85 8.42 2.03
N THR A 204 4.70 9.54 2.74
CA THR A 204 5.48 9.88 3.93
C THR A 204 4.59 10.59 4.94
N ILE A 205 4.99 10.55 6.21
CA ILE A 205 4.27 11.18 7.30
C ILE A 205 5.16 12.27 7.92
N GLU A 206 4.60 13.45 8.15
CA GLU A 206 5.21 14.51 8.94
C GLU A 206 4.36 14.72 10.20
N HIS A 207 4.99 14.53 11.36
CA HIS A 207 4.36 14.73 12.67
C HIS A 207 4.41 16.21 13.05
N LYS A 208 3.30 16.74 13.59
CA LYS A 208 3.20 18.15 14.04
C LYS A 208 3.50 18.32 15.53
#